data_AF-A0A7K4JTY7-F1
#
_entry.id   AF-A0A7K4JTY7-F1
#
_cell.length_a   1.000
_cell.length_b   1.000
_cell.length_c   1.000
_cell.angle_alpha   90.00
_cell.angle_beta   90.00
_cell.angle_gamma   90.00
#
_symmetry.space_group_name_H-M   'P 1'
#
loop_
_entity.id
_entity.type
_entity.pdbx_description
1 polymer ?
#
loop_
_entity_poly.entity_id
_entity_poly.type
_entity_poly.pdbx_seq_one_letter_code
_entity_poly.pdbx_strand_id
1 'polypeptide(L)'
;LQLESYIQTSMKPEMVQLRQTAVQNQTATMLEIGSTLLNQSAEQSRKLTDVETQVLNQTSRIEMQLQENSLSTTKLEKQLLLQTNEIQKLQNRNNILEVRVLEMETKHQAELAGARLEKEKLQRLVSRQNGTIEELEKALLAASANTSLLQSQQLQLLESVQNLVHLVSQGRGEPGRAGRQAPMLHPCGAAQPRGGTNPAIGHPATLSPHSAPRLSLLQAFCDMETDRGGWTVIQLRTNGSLSFQRNWREYKQGFGDAAGEYWLGNEAVHLLTSQAPYALRIELRDWEGGQVYAHYGKFQLGSERQLYR
;
A
#
# COMPACT_ATOMS: atom_id res chain seq x y z
N LEU A 1 -62.50 -24.97 -134.42
CA LEU A 1 -61.87 -23.63 -134.24
C LEU A 1 -62.75 -22.65 -133.44
N GLN A 2 -64.08 -22.55 -133.64
CA GLN A 2 -64.93 -21.58 -132.89
C GLN A 2 -65.21 -21.92 -131.41
N LEU A 3 -65.42 -23.19 -131.06
CA LEU A 3 -65.75 -23.59 -129.68
C LEU A 3 -64.56 -23.36 -128.71
N GLU A 4 -63.36 -23.64 -129.20
CA GLU A 4 -62.09 -23.46 -128.48
C GLU A 4 -61.82 -21.97 -128.22
N SER A 5 -62.11 -21.11 -129.20
CA SER A 5 -62.06 -19.65 -129.05
C SER A 5 -63.01 -19.15 -127.95
N TYR A 6 -64.27 -19.64 -127.93
CA TYR A 6 -65.27 -19.17 -126.97
C TYR A 6 -64.92 -19.56 -125.52
N ILE A 7 -64.50 -20.80 -125.30
CA ILE A 7 -64.02 -21.30 -123.99
C ILE A 7 -62.78 -20.52 -123.53
N GLN A 8 -61.87 -20.22 -124.46
CA GLN A 8 -60.65 -19.49 -124.13
C GLN A 8 -60.93 -18.00 -123.82
N THR A 9 -61.95 -17.38 -124.42
CA THR A 9 -62.36 -16.01 -124.09
C THR A 9 -63.17 -15.90 -122.80
N SER A 10 -64.01 -16.90 -122.47
CA SER A 10 -64.85 -16.85 -121.25
C SER A 10 -64.11 -17.32 -120.00
N MET A 11 -63.26 -18.35 -120.08
CA MET A 11 -62.57 -18.91 -118.90
C MET A 11 -61.24 -18.23 -118.56
N LYS A 12 -60.58 -17.54 -119.49
CA LYS A 12 -59.35 -16.77 -119.22
C LYS A 12 -59.53 -15.73 -118.11
N PRO A 13 -60.53 -14.83 -118.16
CA PRO A 13 -60.70 -13.80 -117.12
C PRO A 13 -61.00 -14.41 -115.74
N GLU A 14 -61.82 -15.47 -115.65
CA GLU A 14 -62.06 -16.19 -114.38
C GLU A 14 -60.79 -16.85 -113.84
N MET A 15 -60.01 -17.54 -114.68
CA MET A 15 -58.73 -18.17 -114.27
C MET A 15 -57.70 -17.14 -113.81
N VAL A 16 -57.65 -15.97 -114.46
CA VAL A 16 -56.79 -14.86 -114.05
C VAL A 16 -57.27 -14.30 -112.70
N GLN A 17 -58.58 -14.13 -112.51
CA GLN A 17 -59.13 -13.60 -111.27
C GLN A 17 -58.98 -14.57 -110.09
N LEU A 18 -59.12 -15.88 -110.32
CA LEU A 18 -58.87 -16.93 -109.31
C LEU A 18 -57.38 -16.98 -108.91
N ARG A 19 -56.47 -16.84 -109.89
CA ARG A 19 -55.03 -16.71 -109.61
C ARG A 19 -54.73 -15.43 -108.82
N GLN A 20 -55.33 -14.30 -109.19
CA GLN A 20 -55.12 -13.03 -108.52
C GLN A 20 -55.59 -13.09 -107.05
N THR A 21 -56.77 -13.66 -106.80
CA THR A 21 -57.32 -13.82 -105.44
C THR A 21 -56.52 -14.83 -104.62
N ALA A 22 -56.05 -15.94 -105.22
CA ALA A 22 -55.15 -16.88 -104.55
C ALA A 22 -53.81 -16.22 -104.15
N VAL A 23 -53.22 -15.43 -105.06
CA VAL A 23 -51.98 -14.67 -104.79
C VAL A 23 -52.22 -13.61 -103.72
N GLN A 24 -53.32 -12.86 -103.78
CA GLN A 24 -53.66 -11.86 -102.76
C GLN A 24 -53.88 -12.48 -101.38
N ASN A 25 -54.59 -13.62 -101.30
CA ASN A 25 -54.79 -14.35 -100.05
C ASN A 25 -53.47 -14.89 -99.50
N GLN A 26 -52.60 -15.47 -100.34
CA GLN A 26 -51.27 -15.90 -99.93
C GLN A 26 -50.38 -14.72 -99.48
N THR A 27 -50.51 -13.57 -100.12
CA THR A 27 -49.77 -12.35 -99.72
C THR A 27 -50.27 -11.83 -98.38
N ALA A 28 -51.59 -11.83 -98.16
CA ALA A 28 -52.19 -11.43 -96.90
C ALA A 28 -51.76 -12.34 -95.73
N THR A 29 -51.79 -13.66 -95.92
CA THR A 29 -51.33 -14.61 -94.89
C THR A 29 -49.84 -14.47 -94.62
N MET A 30 -49.02 -14.25 -95.64
CA MET A 30 -47.58 -14.01 -95.47
C MET A 30 -47.30 -12.72 -94.70
N LEU A 31 -48.05 -11.63 -94.97
CA LEU A 31 -47.94 -10.38 -94.24
C LEU A 31 -48.39 -10.52 -92.78
N GLU A 32 -49.44 -11.29 -92.52
CA GLU A 32 -49.92 -11.57 -91.17
C GLU A 32 -48.89 -12.38 -90.36
N ILE A 33 -48.30 -13.41 -90.96
CA ILE A 33 -47.18 -14.17 -90.36
C ILE A 33 -45.96 -13.25 -90.12
N GLY A 34 -45.62 -12.40 -91.09
CA GLY A 34 -44.52 -11.44 -90.94
C GLY A 34 -44.76 -10.46 -89.80
N SER A 35 -45.97 -9.92 -89.70
CA SER A 35 -46.36 -8.99 -88.63
C SER A 35 -46.35 -9.65 -87.25
N THR A 36 -46.85 -10.89 -87.14
CA THR A 36 -46.86 -11.62 -85.86
C THR A 36 -45.44 -11.95 -85.40
N LEU A 37 -44.56 -12.41 -86.30
CA LEU A 37 -43.15 -12.66 -86.00
C LEU A 37 -42.40 -11.39 -85.59
N LEU A 38 -42.62 -10.27 -86.29
CA LEU A 38 -42.03 -8.98 -85.91
C LEU A 38 -42.51 -8.51 -84.54
N ASN A 39 -43.80 -8.64 -84.24
CA ASN A 39 -44.33 -8.26 -82.93
C ASN A 39 -43.76 -9.15 -81.81
N GLN A 40 -43.67 -10.47 -82.05
CA GLN A 40 -43.06 -11.41 -81.11
C GLN A 40 -41.57 -11.12 -80.88
N SER A 41 -40.83 -10.81 -81.95
CA SER A 41 -39.41 -10.42 -81.88
C SER A 41 -39.21 -9.12 -81.11
N ALA A 42 -40.08 -8.12 -81.33
CA ALA A 42 -40.05 -6.87 -80.59
C ALA A 42 -40.36 -7.08 -79.09
N GLU A 43 -41.31 -7.94 -78.76
CA GLU A 43 -41.65 -8.27 -77.38
C GLU A 43 -40.53 -9.05 -76.68
N GLN A 44 -39.91 -10.01 -77.36
CA GLN A 44 -38.74 -10.71 -76.84
C GLN A 44 -37.55 -9.77 -76.62
N SER A 45 -37.32 -8.83 -77.55
CA SER A 45 -36.27 -7.82 -77.41
C SER A 45 -36.50 -6.96 -76.16
N ARG A 46 -37.74 -6.50 -75.92
CA ARG A 46 -38.08 -5.74 -74.70
C ARG A 46 -37.85 -6.56 -73.43
N LYS A 47 -38.28 -7.82 -73.40
CA LYS A 47 -38.06 -8.72 -72.24
C LYS A 47 -36.58 -8.93 -71.97
N LEU A 48 -35.78 -9.11 -73.02
CA LEU A 48 -34.33 -9.25 -72.90
C LEU A 48 -33.70 -7.99 -72.32
N THR A 49 -34.06 -6.80 -72.84
CA THR A 49 -33.57 -5.53 -72.31
C THR A 49 -33.92 -5.35 -70.83
N ASP A 50 -35.13 -5.75 -70.41
CA ASP A 50 -35.54 -5.65 -69.01
C ASP A 50 -34.67 -6.54 -68.10
N VAL A 51 -34.42 -7.79 -68.52
CA VAL A 51 -33.50 -8.71 -67.83
C VAL A 51 -32.07 -8.18 -67.81
N GLU A 52 -31.56 -7.63 -68.92
CA GLU A 52 -30.23 -7.02 -69.00
C GLU A 52 -30.08 -5.86 -68.00
N THR A 53 -31.07 -4.97 -67.93
CA THR A 53 -31.05 -3.86 -66.96
C THR A 53 -31.12 -4.36 -65.52
N GLN A 54 -31.91 -5.40 -65.24
CA GLN A 54 -31.97 -6.03 -63.93
C GLN A 54 -30.63 -6.64 -63.54
N VAL A 55 -29.98 -7.38 -64.44
CA VAL A 55 -28.67 -7.97 -64.20
C VAL A 55 -27.63 -6.89 -63.97
N LEU A 56 -27.61 -5.83 -64.78
CA LEU A 56 -26.71 -4.67 -64.59
C LEU A 56 -26.89 -4.01 -63.21
N ASN A 57 -28.14 -3.79 -62.78
CA ASN A 57 -28.43 -3.22 -61.47
C ASN A 57 -27.98 -4.16 -60.34
N GLN A 58 -28.24 -5.46 -60.46
CA GLN A 58 -27.79 -6.46 -59.48
C GLN A 58 -26.26 -6.53 -59.41
N THR A 59 -25.57 -6.57 -60.56
CA THR A 59 -24.11 -6.57 -60.62
C THR A 59 -23.55 -5.31 -59.96
N SER A 60 -24.09 -4.13 -60.27
CA SER A 60 -23.63 -2.87 -59.64
C SER A 60 -23.82 -2.87 -58.12
N ARG A 61 -24.94 -3.42 -57.62
CA ARG A 61 -25.18 -3.55 -56.16
C ARG A 61 -24.18 -4.48 -55.50
N ILE A 62 -23.89 -5.62 -56.13
CA ILE A 62 -22.95 -6.61 -55.60
C ILE A 62 -21.53 -6.03 -55.60
N GLU A 63 -21.13 -5.31 -56.66
CA GLU A 63 -19.83 -4.63 -56.73
C GLU A 63 -19.65 -3.60 -55.61
N MET A 64 -20.68 -2.79 -55.36
CA MET A 64 -20.66 -1.80 -54.29
C MET A 64 -20.52 -2.46 -52.91
N GLN A 65 -21.31 -3.51 -52.64
CA GLN A 65 -21.20 -4.27 -51.39
C GLN A 65 -19.84 -4.93 -51.23
N LEU A 66 -19.26 -5.45 -52.32
CA LEU A 66 -17.94 -6.07 -52.29
C LEU A 66 -16.87 -5.04 -51.94
N GLN A 67 -16.95 -3.82 -52.48
CA GLN A 67 -16.05 -2.73 -52.14
C GLN A 67 -16.19 -2.27 -50.69
N GLU A 68 -17.43 -2.11 -50.20
CA GLU A 68 -17.69 -1.76 -48.79
C GLU A 68 -17.13 -2.82 -47.83
N ASN A 69 -17.36 -4.10 -48.14
CA ASN A 69 -16.83 -5.20 -47.36
C ASN A 69 -15.30 -5.20 -47.37
N SER A 70 -14.68 -5.05 -48.54
CA SER A 70 -13.21 -4.96 -48.66
C SER A 70 -12.65 -3.82 -47.81
N LEU A 71 -13.25 -2.63 -47.88
CA LEU A 71 -12.83 -1.48 -47.08
C LEU A 71 -12.95 -1.77 -45.57
N SER A 72 -14.07 -2.36 -45.15
CA SER A 72 -14.29 -2.76 -43.76
C SER A 72 -13.25 -3.77 -43.28
N THR A 73 -12.95 -4.79 -44.09
CA THR A 73 -11.92 -5.79 -43.79
C THR A 73 -10.55 -5.14 -43.61
N THR A 74 -10.12 -4.25 -44.52
CA THR A 74 -8.81 -3.57 -44.37
C THR A 74 -8.73 -2.69 -43.13
N LYS A 75 -9.84 -2.09 -42.70
CA LYS A 75 -9.90 -1.32 -41.45
C LYS A 75 -9.74 -2.22 -40.23
N LEU A 76 -10.41 -3.37 -40.22
CA LEU A 76 -10.29 -4.37 -39.16
C LEU A 76 -8.88 -4.95 -39.08
N GLU A 77 -8.25 -5.25 -40.23
CA GLU A 77 -6.87 -5.73 -40.29
C GLU A 77 -5.88 -4.72 -39.68
N LYS A 78 -6.03 -3.43 -39.99
CA LYS A 78 -5.20 -2.37 -39.38
C LYS A 78 -5.40 -2.29 -37.87
N GLN A 79 -6.65 -2.39 -37.41
CA GLN A 79 -6.95 -2.36 -35.98
C GLN A 79 -6.36 -3.58 -35.25
N LEU A 80 -6.48 -4.78 -35.83
CA LEU A 80 -5.87 -6.00 -35.32
C LEU A 80 -4.35 -5.86 -35.21
N LEU A 81 -3.68 -5.32 -36.24
CA LEU A 81 -2.24 -5.11 -36.22
C LEU A 81 -1.80 -4.18 -35.08
N LEU A 82 -2.53 -3.08 -34.86
CA LEU A 82 -2.27 -2.15 -33.75
C LEU A 82 -2.43 -2.83 -32.40
N GLN A 83 -3.53 -3.57 -32.21
CA GLN A 83 -3.78 -4.31 -30.98
C GLN A 83 -2.72 -5.39 -30.74
N THR A 84 -2.28 -6.12 -31.77
CA THR A 84 -1.19 -7.10 -31.64
C THR A 84 0.10 -6.44 -31.18
N ASN A 85 0.44 -5.27 -31.71
CA ASN A 85 1.64 -4.53 -31.28
C ASN A 85 1.54 -4.08 -29.82
N GLU A 86 0.37 -3.59 -29.37
CA GLU A 86 0.15 -3.25 -27.96
C GLU A 86 0.28 -4.47 -27.04
N ILE A 87 -0.29 -5.61 -27.44
CA ILE A 87 -0.16 -6.87 -26.71
C ILE A 87 1.30 -7.28 -26.59
N GLN A 88 2.09 -7.20 -27.67
CA GLN A 88 3.52 -7.51 -27.64
C GLN A 88 4.28 -6.57 -26.70
N LYS A 89 3.97 -5.27 -26.70
CA LYS A 89 4.56 -4.31 -25.76
C LYS A 89 4.23 -4.66 -24.30
N LEU A 90 2.99 -5.04 -24.02
CA LEU A 90 2.56 -5.47 -22.68
C LEU A 90 3.24 -6.77 -22.25
N GLN A 91 3.35 -7.76 -23.15
CA GLN A 91 4.05 -9.01 -22.90
C GLN A 91 5.52 -8.78 -22.53
N ASN A 92 6.21 -7.89 -23.26
CA ASN A 92 7.61 -7.55 -22.95
C ASN A 92 7.74 -6.89 -21.57
N ARG A 93 6.81 -5.99 -21.22
CA ARG A 93 6.79 -5.36 -19.90
C ARG A 93 6.52 -6.38 -18.79
N ASN A 94 5.57 -7.30 -19.00
CA ASN A 94 5.26 -8.35 -18.04
C ASN A 94 6.46 -9.27 -17.80
N ASN A 95 7.16 -9.71 -18.86
CA ASN A 95 8.35 -10.55 -18.72
C ASN A 95 9.44 -9.85 -17.86
N ILE A 96 9.70 -8.56 -18.10
CA ILE A 96 10.66 -7.80 -17.29
C ILE A 96 10.21 -7.71 -15.81
N LEU A 97 8.91 -7.52 -15.57
CA LEU A 97 8.36 -7.46 -14.22
C LEU A 97 8.46 -8.82 -13.52
N GLU A 98 8.17 -9.93 -14.21
CA GLU A 98 8.31 -11.28 -13.69
C GLU A 98 9.74 -11.57 -13.22
N VAL A 99 10.74 -11.21 -14.04
CA VAL A 99 12.16 -11.36 -13.66
C VAL A 99 12.51 -10.53 -12.43
N ARG A 100 12.05 -9.27 -12.36
CA ARG A 100 12.30 -8.39 -11.20
C ARG A 100 11.63 -8.88 -9.93
N VAL A 101 10.41 -9.43 -10.02
CA VAL A 101 9.71 -10.02 -8.88
C VAL A 101 10.50 -11.21 -8.35
N LEU A 102 10.96 -12.09 -9.23
CA LEU A 102 11.78 -13.23 -8.84
C LEU A 102 13.10 -12.79 -8.18
N GLU A 103 13.77 -11.77 -8.72
CA GLU A 103 14.98 -11.21 -8.13
C GLU A 103 14.72 -10.62 -6.73
N MET A 104 13.63 -9.86 -6.55
CA MET A 104 13.25 -9.33 -5.25
C MET A 104 12.90 -10.45 -4.25
N GLU A 105 12.19 -11.48 -4.66
CA GLU A 105 11.85 -12.63 -3.81
C GLU A 105 13.11 -13.36 -3.34
N THR A 106 14.06 -13.64 -4.24
CA THR A 106 15.33 -14.29 -3.87
C THR A 106 16.17 -13.44 -2.92
N LYS A 107 16.24 -12.11 -3.16
CA LYS A 107 16.92 -11.18 -2.26
C LYS A 107 16.27 -11.16 -0.87
N HIS A 108 14.93 -11.07 -0.82
CA HIS A 108 14.19 -11.06 0.44
C HIS A 108 14.36 -12.37 1.22
N GLN A 109 14.37 -13.51 0.53
CA GLN A 109 14.65 -14.81 1.15
C GLN A 109 16.05 -14.87 1.76
N ALA A 110 17.06 -14.32 1.08
CA ALA A 110 18.43 -14.25 1.61
C ALA A 110 18.53 -13.35 2.86
N GLU A 111 17.88 -12.18 2.83
CA GLU A 111 17.81 -11.27 3.99
C GLU A 111 17.11 -11.92 5.19
N LEU A 112 15.98 -12.60 4.96
CA LEU A 112 15.28 -13.35 6.00
C LEU A 112 16.12 -14.49 6.59
N ALA A 113 16.89 -15.19 5.76
CA ALA A 113 17.81 -16.23 6.22
C ALA A 113 18.93 -15.63 7.10
N GLY A 114 19.50 -14.48 6.69
CA GLY A 114 20.49 -13.75 7.48
C GLY A 114 19.93 -13.28 8.83
N ALA A 115 18.74 -12.70 8.84
CA ALA A 115 18.07 -12.26 10.06
C ALA A 115 17.77 -13.42 11.03
N ARG A 116 17.40 -14.60 10.51
CA ARG A 116 17.21 -15.81 11.33
C ARG A 116 18.51 -16.27 11.98
N LEU A 117 19.63 -16.27 11.24
CA LEU A 117 20.94 -16.63 11.79
C LEU A 117 21.37 -15.68 12.91
N GLU A 118 21.22 -14.38 12.72
CA GLU A 118 21.52 -13.40 13.77
C GLU A 118 20.61 -13.56 14.98
N LYS A 119 19.31 -13.83 14.78
CA LYS A 119 18.39 -14.16 15.88
C LYS A 119 18.90 -15.36 16.69
N GLU A 120 19.31 -16.45 16.05
CA GLU A 120 19.84 -17.63 16.74
C GLU A 120 21.13 -17.32 17.51
N LYS A 121 22.01 -16.48 16.96
CA LYS A 121 23.23 -16.04 17.61
C LYS A 121 22.94 -15.20 18.85
N LEU A 122 22.03 -14.24 18.75
CA LEU A 122 21.58 -13.43 19.88
C LEU A 122 20.91 -14.29 20.95
N GLN A 123 20.05 -15.23 20.55
CA GLN A 123 19.39 -16.14 21.48
C GLN A 123 20.40 -16.98 22.26
N ARG A 124 21.44 -17.51 21.60
CA ARG A 124 22.55 -18.20 22.29
C ARG A 124 23.29 -17.29 23.27
N LEU A 125 23.50 -16.02 22.91
CA LEU A 125 24.21 -15.07 23.76
C LEU A 125 23.38 -14.69 25.01
N VAL A 126 22.08 -14.47 24.83
CA VAL A 126 21.14 -14.23 25.93
C VAL A 126 21.08 -15.43 26.87
N SER A 127 20.99 -16.66 26.35
CA SER A 127 21.01 -17.87 27.20
C SER A 127 22.29 -17.99 28.02
N ARG A 128 23.44 -17.65 27.43
CA ARG A 128 24.73 -17.64 28.17
C ARG A 128 24.73 -16.58 29.27
N GLN A 129 24.28 -15.36 28.96
CA GLN A 129 24.18 -14.28 29.95
C GLN A 129 23.24 -14.66 31.09
N ASN A 130 22.10 -15.27 30.80
CA ASN A 130 21.16 -15.71 31.83
C ASN A 130 21.81 -16.71 32.79
N GLY A 131 22.59 -17.68 32.28
CA GLY A 131 23.35 -18.61 33.11
C GLY A 131 24.38 -17.90 34.01
N THR A 132 25.11 -16.92 33.47
CA THR A 132 26.07 -16.15 34.29
C THR A 132 25.39 -15.31 35.37
N ILE A 133 24.20 -14.77 35.09
CA ILE A 133 23.42 -14.01 36.07
C ILE A 133 22.98 -14.94 37.20
N GLU A 134 22.47 -16.13 36.89
CA GLU A 134 22.09 -17.13 37.89
C GLU A 134 23.27 -17.55 38.77
N GLU A 135 24.47 -17.68 38.20
CA GLU A 135 25.70 -17.96 38.95
C GLU A 135 26.08 -16.80 39.87
N LEU A 136 26.02 -15.56 39.37
CA LEU A 136 26.30 -14.35 40.16
C LEU A 136 25.29 -14.16 41.30
N GLU A 137 24.00 -14.42 41.07
CA GLU A 137 22.97 -14.37 42.11
C GLU A 137 23.27 -15.36 43.24
N LYS A 138 23.65 -16.60 42.90
CA LYS A 138 24.06 -17.61 43.90
C LYS A 138 25.28 -17.16 44.69
N ALA A 139 26.29 -16.61 44.01
CA ALA A 139 27.49 -16.09 44.66
C ALA A 139 27.18 -14.91 45.60
N LEU A 140 26.30 -14.00 45.18
CA LEU A 140 25.87 -12.86 45.98
C LEU A 140 25.07 -13.30 47.23
N LEU A 141 24.18 -14.29 47.09
CA LEU A 141 23.47 -14.87 48.22
C LEU A 141 24.43 -15.51 49.23
N ALA A 142 25.43 -16.27 48.75
CA ALA A 142 26.45 -16.85 49.61
C ALA A 142 27.29 -15.77 50.33
N ALA A 143 27.70 -14.72 49.60
CA ALA A 143 28.45 -13.61 50.17
C ALA A 143 27.63 -12.81 51.20
N SER A 144 26.35 -12.58 50.95
CA SER A 144 25.47 -11.86 51.89
C SER A 144 25.21 -12.66 53.17
N ALA A 145 25.04 -13.99 53.08
CA ALA A 145 24.97 -14.87 54.24
C ALA A 145 26.27 -14.86 55.08
N ASN A 146 27.43 -14.85 54.42
CA ASN A 146 28.71 -14.71 55.11
C ASN A 146 28.85 -13.33 55.78
N THR A 147 28.38 -12.27 55.12
CA THR A 147 28.43 -10.90 55.66
C THR A 147 27.50 -10.74 56.87
N SER A 148 26.30 -11.34 56.84
CA SER A 148 25.38 -11.32 57.98
C SER A 148 25.90 -12.12 59.17
N LEU A 149 26.61 -13.24 58.92
CA LEU A 149 27.33 -13.97 59.96
C LEU A 149 28.43 -13.09 60.60
N LEU A 150 29.19 -12.38 59.78
CA LEU A 150 30.25 -11.48 60.23
C LEU A 150 29.67 -10.29 61.01
N GLN A 151 28.55 -9.71 60.56
CA GLN A 151 27.80 -8.68 61.29
C GLN A 151 27.28 -9.20 62.64
N SER A 152 26.76 -10.43 62.68
CA SER A 152 26.31 -11.08 63.92
C SER A 152 27.46 -11.24 64.91
N GLN A 153 28.61 -11.75 64.46
CA GLN A 153 29.81 -11.85 65.27
C GLN A 153 30.29 -10.48 65.76
N GLN A 154 30.25 -9.47 64.90
CA GLN A 154 30.64 -8.10 65.24
C GLN A 154 29.68 -7.48 66.26
N LEU A 155 28.37 -7.74 66.17
CA LEU A 155 27.37 -7.32 67.16
C LEU A 155 27.57 -8.02 68.49
N GLN A 156 27.89 -9.33 68.52
CA GLN A 156 28.23 -10.02 69.78
C GLN A 156 29.49 -9.44 70.44
N LEU A 157 30.51 -9.10 69.63
CA LEU A 157 31.71 -8.42 70.11
C LEU A 157 31.38 -7.01 70.61
N LEU A 158 30.55 -6.26 69.89
CA LEU A 158 30.11 -4.93 70.27
C LEU A 158 29.25 -4.97 71.54
N GLU A 159 28.39 -5.96 71.71
CA GLU A 159 27.59 -6.18 72.93
C GLU A 159 28.49 -6.57 74.11
N SER A 160 29.51 -7.40 73.88
CA SER A 160 30.51 -7.72 74.90
C SER A 160 31.27 -6.46 75.33
N VAL A 161 31.65 -5.61 74.37
CA VAL A 161 32.29 -4.32 74.62
C VAL A 161 31.32 -3.31 75.23
N GLN A 162 30.04 -3.28 74.82
CA GLN A 162 29.01 -2.41 75.38
C GLN A 162 28.63 -2.83 76.79
N ASN A 163 28.62 -4.12 77.12
CA ASN A 163 28.47 -4.59 78.49
C ASN A 163 29.67 -4.15 79.35
N LEU A 164 30.89 -4.18 78.80
CA LEU A 164 32.07 -3.58 79.43
C LEU A 164 31.98 -2.06 79.57
N VAL A 165 31.39 -1.36 78.60
CA VAL A 165 31.20 0.10 78.60
C VAL A 165 30.00 0.53 79.46
N HIS A 166 28.95 -0.28 79.59
CA HIS A 166 27.79 -0.03 80.44
C HIS A 166 28.10 -0.33 81.91
N LEU A 167 29.08 -1.20 82.18
CA LEU A 167 29.77 -1.25 83.47
C LEU A 167 30.51 0.06 83.80
N VAL A 168 30.82 0.88 82.79
CA VAL A 168 31.59 2.15 82.91
C VAL A 168 30.72 3.41 82.72
N SER A 169 29.54 3.33 82.11
CA SER A 169 28.79 4.52 81.67
C SER A 169 27.27 4.28 81.66
N GLN A 170 26.61 4.68 82.74
CA GLN A 170 25.17 4.93 82.77
C GLN A 170 24.88 6.33 82.23
N GLY A 171 23.99 6.47 81.23
CA GLY A 171 23.39 7.76 80.88
C GLY A 171 22.76 7.87 79.49
N ARG A 172 21.40 7.86 79.45
CA ARG A 172 20.40 8.51 78.54
C ARG A 172 20.92 9.18 77.25
N GLY A 173 20.29 9.14 76.07
CA GLY A 173 18.93 8.78 75.64
C GLY A 173 18.43 9.73 74.52
N GLU A 174 18.12 9.17 73.34
CA GLU A 174 17.09 9.52 72.31
C GLU A 174 17.13 10.81 71.41
N PRO A 175 16.45 10.78 70.22
CA PRO A 175 16.80 11.52 68.99
C PRO A 175 15.76 12.56 68.50
N GLY A 176 16.14 13.36 67.50
CA GLY A 176 15.31 14.41 66.86
C GLY A 176 14.92 14.14 65.40
N ARG A 177 13.63 14.33 65.11
CA ARG A 177 12.85 14.18 63.85
C ARG A 177 13.29 15.10 62.69
N ALA A 178 13.17 14.61 61.45
CA ALA A 178 13.24 15.39 60.21
C ALA A 178 11.85 15.67 59.61
N GLY A 179 11.65 16.90 59.12
CA GLY A 179 10.43 17.41 58.49
C GLY A 179 10.31 17.11 56.99
N ARG A 180 9.07 17.03 56.51
CA ARG A 180 8.68 16.69 55.13
C ARG A 180 8.79 17.91 54.19
N GLN A 181 9.32 17.71 52.99
CA GLN A 181 9.23 18.64 51.84
C GLN A 181 8.39 18.01 50.72
N ALA A 182 7.72 18.88 49.95
CA ALA A 182 6.81 18.54 48.85
C ALA A 182 7.55 17.94 47.62
N PRO A 183 6.88 17.11 46.79
CA PRO A 183 7.54 16.41 45.68
C PRO A 183 7.83 17.33 44.48
N MET A 184 9.09 17.36 44.05
CA MET A 184 9.53 17.91 42.75
C MET A 184 9.75 16.79 41.73
N LEU A 185 9.36 17.02 40.47
CA LEU A 185 9.69 16.15 39.34
C LEU A 185 11.03 16.62 38.76
N HIS A 186 12.10 15.83 38.88
CA HIS A 186 13.42 16.20 38.40
C HIS A 186 13.58 15.88 36.90
N PRO A 187 13.93 16.84 36.03
CA PRO A 187 14.26 16.57 34.62
C PRO A 187 15.62 15.86 34.52
N CYS A 188 15.85 15.14 33.40
CA CYS A 188 17.12 14.42 33.16
C CYS A 188 18.35 15.35 33.18
N GLY A 189 18.19 16.64 32.83
CA GLY A 189 19.26 17.64 32.88
C GLY A 189 19.73 18.08 34.27
N ALA A 190 19.05 17.68 35.36
CA ALA A 190 19.45 18.01 36.74
C ALA A 190 20.39 16.96 37.39
N ALA A 191 20.73 15.89 36.69
CA ALA A 191 21.64 14.85 37.17
C ALA A 191 23.10 15.26 36.93
N GLN A 192 23.78 15.79 37.95
CA GLN A 192 25.23 16.00 37.90
C GLN A 192 25.95 14.65 38.02
N PRO A 193 27.06 14.39 37.28
CA PRO A 193 27.71 13.09 37.33
C PRO A 193 28.38 12.92 38.70
N ARG A 194 27.79 12.08 39.56
CA ARG A 194 28.56 11.48 40.66
C ARG A 194 29.57 10.56 40.00
N GLY A 195 30.85 10.91 40.14
CA GLY A 195 31.96 10.23 39.51
C GLY A 195 31.97 8.73 39.80
N GLY A 196 32.36 7.95 38.79
CA GLY A 196 32.78 6.57 38.93
C GLY A 196 31.87 5.57 38.23
N THR A 197 32.04 5.43 36.91
CA THR A 197 32.24 4.19 36.11
C THR A 197 31.77 4.39 34.67
N ASN A 198 32.46 3.74 33.73
CA ASN A 198 32.30 3.85 32.27
C ASN A 198 30.83 3.66 31.80
N PRO A 199 30.41 4.31 30.70
CA PRO A 199 29.00 4.39 30.30
C PRO A 199 28.55 3.04 29.74
N ALA A 200 27.78 2.30 30.53
CA ALA A 200 26.95 1.21 30.05
C ALA A 200 25.50 1.71 29.99
N ILE A 201 24.98 1.72 28.76
CA ILE A 201 23.58 1.54 28.31
C ILE A 201 22.48 2.06 29.25
N GLY A 202 21.69 2.99 28.69
CA GLY A 202 20.51 3.62 29.28
C GLY A 202 19.66 2.73 30.17
N HIS A 203 19.59 3.12 31.44
CA HIS A 203 18.59 2.65 32.38
C HIS A 203 17.43 3.65 32.42
N PRO A 204 16.18 3.19 32.50
CA PRO A 204 15.06 4.07 32.72
C PRO A 204 15.13 4.63 34.16
N ALA A 205 15.16 5.96 34.29
CA ALA A 205 15.25 6.62 35.58
C ALA A 205 13.87 6.72 36.24
N THR A 206 13.74 6.20 37.46
CA THR A 206 12.51 6.31 38.27
C THR A 206 12.41 7.70 38.87
N LEU A 207 11.52 8.55 38.35
CA LEU A 207 11.17 9.81 38.97
C LEU A 207 10.30 9.53 40.20
N SER A 208 10.85 9.73 41.40
CA SER A 208 10.12 9.50 42.65
C SER A 208 9.48 10.81 43.16
N PRO A 209 8.14 10.92 43.21
CA PRO A 209 7.49 11.95 43.99
C PRO A 209 7.35 11.45 45.43
N HIS A 210 8.14 12.00 46.36
CA HIS A 210 7.88 11.78 47.78
C HIS A 210 6.56 12.47 48.15
N SER A 211 5.50 11.65 48.27
CA SER A 211 4.16 11.96 48.77
C SER A 211 3.24 12.83 47.88
N ALA A 212 2.60 12.20 46.90
CA ALA A 212 1.28 12.57 46.41
C ALA A 212 0.45 11.30 46.13
N PRO A 213 -0.69 11.06 46.79
CA PRO A 213 -1.46 9.85 46.59
C PRO A 213 -2.34 10.03 45.34
N ARG A 214 -1.77 9.87 44.13
CA ARG A 214 -2.48 9.52 42.86
C ARG A 214 -1.67 9.68 41.57
N LEU A 215 -0.41 10.09 41.58
CA LEU A 215 0.44 10.02 40.38
C LEU A 215 1.34 8.79 40.50
N SER A 216 1.01 7.75 39.74
CA SER A 216 1.87 6.60 39.51
C SER A 216 3.28 7.08 39.13
N LEU A 217 4.31 6.45 39.68
CA LEU A 217 5.72 6.69 39.34
C LEU A 217 5.86 6.75 37.82
N LEU A 218 6.13 7.94 37.28
CA LEU A 218 6.18 8.15 35.86
C LEU A 218 7.62 7.92 35.40
N GLN A 219 7.83 6.83 34.68
CA GLN A 219 9.12 6.48 34.14
C GLN A 219 9.29 7.21 32.81
N ALA A 220 10.35 8.00 32.68
CA ALA A 220 10.70 8.69 31.44
C ALA A 220 12.05 8.20 30.94
N PHE A 221 12.22 8.13 29.63
CA PHE A 221 13.51 7.80 29.04
C PHE A 221 14.38 9.05 29.00
N CYS A 222 15.61 8.95 29.50
CA CYS A 222 16.60 10.02 29.46
C CYS A 222 17.59 9.74 28.33
N ASP A 223 17.59 10.59 27.31
CA ASP A 223 18.65 10.61 26.30
C ASP A 223 19.81 11.47 26.82
N MET A 224 20.92 10.80 27.10
CA MET A 224 22.16 11.38 27.63
C MET A 224 23.26 11.51 26.57
N GLU A 225 22.98 11.18 25.31
CA GLU A 225 23.97 11.14 24.23
C GLU A 225 23.76 12.29 23.23
N THR A 226 22.52 12.55 22.84
CA THR A 226 22.20 13.55 21.81
C THR A 226 22.46 14.97 22.32
N ASP A 227 23.21 15.77 21.56
CA ASP A 227 23.46 17.22 21.82
C ASP A 227 23.83 17.53 23.28
N ARG A 228 24.86 16.84 23.79
CA ARG A 228 25.37 16.93 25.18
C ARG A 228 24.47 16.31 26.26
N GLY A 229 23.39 15.63 25.86
CA GLY A 229 22.53 14.85 26.74
C GLY A 229 21.61 15.69 27.63
N GLY A 230 20.95 15.02 28.58
CA GLY A 230 20.01 15.65 29.51
C GLY A 230 18.59 15.82 28.94
N TRP A 231 18.27 15.14 27.85
CA TRP A 231 16.96 15.19 27.20
C TRP A 231 16.00 14.21 27.87
N THR A 232 14.91 14.74 28.42
CA THR A 232 13.77 13.92 28.82
C THR A 232 12.92 13.64 27.59
N VAL A 233 12.81 12.38 27.19
CA VAL A 233 11.94 11.99 26.08
C VAL A 233 10.49 12.02 26.55
N ILE A 234 9.64 12.74 25.81
CA ILE A 234 8.21 12.87 26.13
C ILE A 234 7.32 12.05 25.18
N GLN A 235 7.85 11.67 24.02
CA GLN A 235 7.22 10.80 23.04
C GLN A 235 8.29 10.00 22.30
N LEU A 236 8.03 8.71 22.05
CA LEU A 236 8.85 7.89 21.17
C LEU A 236 7.96 7.05 20.24
N ARG A 237 8.27 7.06 18.94
CA ARG A 237 7.68 6.22 17.89
C ARG A 237 8.80 5.50 17.14
N THR A 238 8.67 4.20 16.93
CA THR A 238 9.72 3.38 16.31
C THR A 238 9.16 2.35 15.33
N ASN A 239 8.14 1.59 15.72
CA ASN A 239 7.67 0.41 14.96
C ASN A 239 6.15 0.31 14.84
N GLY A 240 5.39 1.24 15.42
CA GLY A 240 3.93 1.23 15.39
C GLY A 240 3.27 0.16 16.27
N SER A 241 4.01 -0.42 17.23
CA SER A 241 3.49 -1.44 18.15
C SER A 241 2.42 -0.89 19.10
N LEU A 242 2.39 0.41 19.36
CA LEU A 242 1.42 1.05 20.24
C LEU A 242 0.43 1.91 19.44
N SER A 243 -0.87 1.70 19.68
CA SER A 243 -1.91 2.60 19.15
C SER A 243 -1.87 3.95 19.87
N PHE A 244 -1.79 5.03 19.08
CA PHE A 244 -1.92 6.41 19.55
C PHE A 244 -3.35 6.96 19.37
N GLN A 245 -4.29 6.16 18.89
CA GLN A 245 -5.69 6.55 18.83
C GLN A 245 -6.32 6.37 20.22
N ARG A 246 -6.05 7.33 21.11
CA ARG A 246 -6.40 7.28 22.54
C ARG A 246 -7.37 8.38 22.94
N ASN A 247 -8.07 8.17 24.05
CA ASN A 247 -8.98 9.16 24.60
C ASN A 247 -8.26 10.26 25.40
N TRP A 248 -8.98 11.33 25.76
CA TRP A 248 -8.43 12.47 26.51
C TRP A 248 -7.77 12.06 27.83
N ARG A 249 -8.41 11.14 28.57
CA ARG A 249 -7.91 10.69 29.88
C ARG A 249 -6.57 9.97 29.75
N GLU A 250 -6.43 9.13 28.73
CA GLU A 250 -5.18 8.44 28.42
C GLU A 250 -4.08 9.42 28.00
N TYR A 251 -4.38 10.38 27.12
CA TYR A 251 -3.41 11.42 26.76
C TYR A 251 -2.98 12.30 27.95
N LYS A 252 -3.91 12.57 28.87
CA LYS A 252 -3.60 13.27 30.12
C LYS A 252 -2.63 12.48 31.00
N GLN A 253 -2.89 11.19 31.20
CA GLN A 253 -2.13 10.34 32.13
C GLN A 253 -0.82 9.80 31.53
N GLY A 254 -0.74 9.71 30.20
CA GLY A 254 0.34 9.00 29.51
C GLY A 254 -0.03 7.55 29.25
N PHE A 255 0.62 6.95 28.25
CA PHE A 255 0.41 5.56 27.85
C PHE A 255 1.65 5.03 27.12
N GLY A 256 1.83 3.71 27.14
CA GLY A 256 2.99 3.03 26.56
C GLY A 256 4.06 2.71 27.59
N ASP A 257 5.24 2.34 27.09
CA ASP A 257 6.39 1.96 27.90
C ASP A 257 7.59 2.86 27.57
N ALA A 258 8.25 3.41 28.58
CA ALA A 258 9.44 4.25 28.42
C ALA A 258 10.61 3.51 27.76
N ALA A 259 10.62 2.16 27.80
CA ALA A 259 11.59 1.33 27.07
C ALA A 259 11.23 1.11 25.58
N GLY A 260 10.07 1.61 25.12
CA GLY A 260 9.55 1.39 23.77
C GLY A 260 8.76 2.59 23.24
N GLU A 261 7.64 2.35 22.56
CA GLU A 261 6.77 3.45 22.14
C GLU A 261 5.95 3.95 23.33
N TYR A 262 5.87 5.27 23.51
CA TYR A 262 5.06 5.86 24.58
C TYR A 262 4.76 7.34 24.37
N TRP A 263 3.83 7.82 25.17
CA TRP A 263 3.53 9.20 25.44
C TRP A 263 3.60 9.44 26.95
N LEU A 264 4.44 10.37 27.41
CA LEU A 264 4.67 10.63 28.83
C LEU A 264 3.40 11.09 29.56
N GLY A 265 2.49 11.77 28.87
CA GLY A 265 1.26 12.30 29.43
C GLY A 265 1.26 13.82 29.53
N ASN A 266 0.15 14.44 29.15
CA ASN A 266 0.05 15.90 29.07
C ASN A 266 0.24 16.57 30.44
N GLU A 267 -0.28 15.97 31.51
CA GLU A 267 -0.13 16.51 32.86
C GLU A 267 1.35 16.54 33.27
N ALA A 268 2.09 15.47 32.96
CA ALA A 268 3.50 15.37 33.26
C ALA A 268 4.34 16.36 32.45
N VAL A 269 4.04 16.50 31.15
CA VAL A 269 4.72 17.48 30.27
C VAL A 269 4.41 18.91 30.72
N HIS A 270 3.17 19.21 31.10
CA HIS A 270 2.79 20.50 31.68
C HIS A 270 3.58 20.80 32.97
N LEU A 271 3.63 19.85 33.90
CA LEU A 271 4.36 20.00 35.16
C LEU A 271 5.86 20.17 34.92
N LEU A 272 6.46 19.43 33.98
CA LEU A 272 7.87 19.59 33.64
C LEU A 272 8.13 20.98 33.05
N THR A 273 7.40 21.34 32.00
CA THR A 273 7.65 22.57 31.23
C THR A 273 7.22 23.85 31.95
N SER A 274 6.46 23.76 33.03
CA SER A 274 6.08 24.90 33.86
C SER A 274 7.10 25.25 34.95
N GLN A 275 8.06 24.36 35.23
CA GLN A 275 9.07 24.58 36.27
C GLN A 275 10.20 25.52 35.82
N ALA A 276 10.54 25.49 34.54
CA ALA A 276 11.65 26.24 33.94
C ALA A 276 11.41 26.43 32.43
N PRO A 277 12.11 27.33 31.75
CA PRO A 277 12.10 27.37 30.29
C PRO A 277 12.81 26.14 29.72
N TYR A 278 12.08 25.31 28.95
CA TYR A 278 12.64 24.16 28.23
C TYR A 278 12.68 24.41 26.73
N ALA A 279 13.65 23.79 26.06
CA ALA A 279 13.65 23.65 24.62
C ALA A 279 13.02 22.31 24.20
N LEU A 280 12.35 22.27 23.06
CA LEU A 280 11.81 21.04 22.47
C LEU A 280 12.61 20.69 21.21
N ARG A 281 13.01 19.45 21.10
CA ARG A 281 13.62 18.87 19.91
C ARG A 281 12.73 17.74 19.40
N ILE A 282 12.44 17.75 18.10
CA ILE A 282 11.67 16.71 17.42
C ILE A 282 12.58 16.10 16.37
N GLU A 283 12.84 14.80 16.45
CA GLU A 283 13.62 14.07 15.47
C GLU A 283 12.72 13.13 14.68
N LEU A 284 12.90 13.11 13.36
CA LEU A 284 12.17 12.25 12.45
C LEU A 284 13.17 11.45 11.62
N ARG A 285 12.87 10.16 11.45
CA ARG A 285 13.63 9.25 10.59
C ARG A 285 12.71 8.71 9.51
N ASP A 286 13.15 8.75 8.26
CA ASP A 286 12.44 8.11 7.14
C ASP A 286 12.77 6.61 7.03
N TRP A 287 12.05 5.91 6.16
CA TRP A 287 12.25 4.47 5.92
C TRP A 287 13.57 4.15 5.21
N GLU A 288 14.21 5.15 4.60
CA GLU A 288 15.48 5.04 3.87
C GLU A 288 16.68 5.34 4.79
N GLY A 289 16.42 5.70 6.05
CA GLY A 289 17.41 5.97 7.09
C GLY A 289 17.82 7.45 7.22
N GLY A 290 17.26 8.35 6.41
CA GLY A 290 17.44 9.79 6.52
C GLY A 290 16.88 10.33 7.82
N GLN A 291 17.62 11.24 8.47
CA GLN A 291 17.28 11.81 9.78
C GLN A 291 17.27 13.34 9.70
N VAL A 292 16.19 13.94 10.18
CA VAL A 292 16.02 15.38 10.27
C VAL A 292 15.51 15.76 11.67
N TYR A 293 15.85 16.96 12.13
CA TYR A 293 15.37 17.46 13.41
C TYR A 293 14.83 18.89 13.31
N ALA A 294 13.87 19.21 14.17
CA ALA A 294 13.36 20.55 14.41
C ALA A 294 13.62 20.93 15.87
N HIS A 295 14.13 22.15 16.08
CA HIS A 295 14.46 22.67 17.41
C HIS A 295 13.64 23.92 17.72
N TYR A 296 12.97 23.92 18.87
CA TYR A 296 12.19 25.02 19.41
C TYR A 296 12.83 25.48 20.72
N GLY A 297 13.41 26.69 20.74
CA GLY A 297 14.14 27.19 21.90
C GLY A 297 13.29 27.47 23.15
N LYS A 298 11.96 27.54 23.01
CA LYS A 298 11.03 27.68 24.12
C LYS A 298 9.79 26.84 23.89
N PHE A 299 9.54 25.92 24.80
CA PHE A 299 8.38 25.03 24.79
C PHE A 299 7.75 25.00 26.17
N GLN A 300 6.43 25.19 26.21
CA GLN A 300 5.63 25.08 27.40
C GLN A 300 4.25 24.57 27.03
N LEU A 301 3.72 23.70 27.87
CA LEU A 301 2.35 23.23 27.76
C LEU A 301 1.51 23.90 28.85
N GLY A 302 0.34 24.42 28.50
CA GLY A 302 -0.64 24.95 29.46
C GLY A 302 -1.27 23.86 30.34
N SER A 303 -2.01 24.28 31.36
CA SER A 303 -2.73 23.33 32.23
C SER A 303 -3.92 22.67 31.52
N GLU A 304 -4.52 21.63 32.11
CA GLU A 304 -5.74 21.01 31.56
C GLU A 304 -6.87 22.03 31.32
N ARG A 305 -6.99 23.04 32.19
CA ARG A 305 -7.99 24.13 32.04
C ARG A 305 -7.76 24.97 30.79
N GLN A 306 -6.52 25.04 30.33
CA GLN A 306 -6.11 25.72 29.09
C GLN A 306 -6.05 24.73 27.91
N LEU A 307 -6.58 23.52 28.08
CA LEU A 307 -6.60 22.45 27.08
C LEU A 307 -5.20 22.03 26.60
N TYR A 308 -4.18 22.17 27.45
CA TYR A 308 -2.79 21.88 27.10
C TYR A 308 -2.31 22.64 25.84
N ARG A 309 -2.73 23.90 25.69
CA ARG A 309 -2.26 24.81 24.64
C ARG A 309 -0.81 25.23 24.86
#